data_AF-A0A9D9FW63-F1
#
_entry.id   AF-A0A9D9FW63-F1
#
_cell.length_a   1.000
_cell.length_b   1.000
_cell.length_c   1.000
_cell.angle_alpha   90.00
_cell.angle_beta   90.00
_cell.angle_gamma   90.00
#
_symmetry.space_group_name_H-M   'P 1'
#
loop_
_entity.id
_entity.type
_entity.pdbx_description
1 polymer ?
#
loop_
_entity_poly.entity_id
_entity_poly.type
_entity_poly.pdbx_seq_one_letter_code
_entity_poly.pdbx_strand_id
1 'polypeptide(L)'
;MKLLLTLSILCLSLCSFGQEVERNGKLYEVKKDRIFLDDKDVTDVLPEDDRSLIIKQAALISEKEVLTKQAKKLKKEQKKTEKAQKKLKKNKIARKRL
;
A
#
# COMPACT_ATOMS: atom_id res chain seq x y z
N MET A 1 -27.64 -0.51 -13.74
CA MET A 1 -26.26 -1.03 -13.60
C MET A 1 -25.19 -0.09 -14.16
N LYS A 2 -25.35 0.48 -15.37
CA LYS A 2 -24.36 1.39 -15.98
C LYS A 2 -24.05 2.64 -15.12
N LEU A 3 -25.08 3.26 -14.53
CA LEU A 3 -24.95 4.44 -13.65
C LEU A 3 -24.18 4.18 -12.35
N LEU A 4 -24.33 3.00 -11.73
CA LEU A 4 -23.58 2.64 -10.52
C LEU A 4 -22.09 2.44 -10.84
N LEU A 5 -21.77 1.85 -11.99
CA LEU A 5 -20.39 1.65 -12.41
C LEU A 5 -19.70 2.99 -12.70
N THR A 6 -20.38 3.91 -13.39
CA THR A 6 -19.84 5.26 -13.66
C THR A 6 -19.67 6.07 -12.37
N LEU A 7 -20.59 5.95 -11.42
CA LEU A 7 -20.48 6.63 -10.12
C LEU A 7 -19.32 6.08 -9.29
N SER A 8 -19.10 4.76 -9.33
CA SER A 8 -17.98 4.13 -8.62
C SER A 8 -16.64 4.59 -9.19
N ILE A 9 -16.51 4.70 -10.52
CA ILE A 9 -15.30 5.18 -11.19
C ILE A 9 -15.03 6.65 -10.84
N LEU A 10 -16.09 7.48 -10.78
CA LEU A 10 -15.98 8.89 -10.40
C LEU A 10 -15.55 9.07 -8.93
N CYS A 11 -16.12 8.30 -8.00
CA CYS A 11 -15.68 8.33 -6.60
C CYS A 11 -14.22 7.90 -6.43
N LEU A 12 -13.77 6.88 -7.17
CA LEU A 12 -12.37 6.44 -7.11
C LEU A 12 -11.39 7.52 -7.60
N SER A 13 -11.78 8.38 -8.55
CA SER A 13 -10.93 9.49 -9.03
C SER A 13 -10.76 10.63 -8.04
N LEU A 14 -11.65 10.77 -7.05
CA LEU A 14 -11.61 11.83 -6.04
C LEU A 14 -10.73 11.47 -4.84
N CYS A 15 -10.34 10.20 -4.69
CA CYS A 15 -9.39 9.77 -3.67
C CYS A 15 -7.98 10.29 -4.02
N SER A 16 -7.63 11.47 -3.52
CA SER A 16 -6.24 11.95 -3.57
C SER A 16 -5.38 11.09 -2.64
N PHE A 17 -4.40 10.39 -3.22
CA PHE A 17 -3.43 9.60 -2.46
C PHE A 17 -2.26 10.51 -2.06
N GLY A 18 -2.34 11.11 -0.87
CA GLY A 18 -1.21 11.77 -0.20
C GLY A 18 -0.45 10.80 0.71
N GLN A 19 0.84 11.01 0.90
CA GLN A 19 1.67 10.27 1.85
C GLN A 19 1.97 11.16 3.06
N GLU A 20 1.47 10.77 4.23
CA GLU A 20 1.77 11.47 5.48
C GLU A 20 3.14 11.06 6.02
N VAL A 21 3.96 12.04 6.37
CA VAL A 21 5.32 11.90 6.90
C VAL A 21 5.44 12.75 8.15
N GLU A 22 5.67 12.13 9.30
CA GLU A 22 5.94 12.84 10.54
C GLU A 22 7.44 13.18 10.64
N ARG A 23 7.77 14.46 10.84
CA ARG A 23 9.14 14.91 11.01
C ARG A 23 9.21 16.12 11.93
N ASN A 24 10.13 16.10 12.90
CA ASN A 24 10.32 17.16 13.90
C ASN A 24 9.01 17.50 14.66
N GLY A 25 8.17 16.50 14.93
CA GLY A 25 6.88 16.66 15.61
C GLY A 25 5.79 17.33 14.77
N LYS A 26 6.01 17.49 13.45
CA LYS A 26 5.03 18.02 12.49
C LYS A 26 4.66 16.95 11.48
N LEU A 27 3.38 16.90 11.12
CA LEU A 27 2.86 15.98 10.11
C LEU A 27 2.83 16.68 8.76
N TYR A 28 3.65 16.21 7.83
CA TYR A 28 3.71 16.72 6.47
C TYR A 28 2.98 15.78 5.53
N GLU A 29 2.15 16.30 4.64
CA GLU A 29 1.49 15.52 3.60
C GLU A 29 2.22 15.72 2.26
N VAL A 30 2.78 14.64 1.73
CA VAL A 30 3.52 14.64 0.47
C VAL A 30 2.61 14.19 -0.66
N LYS A 31 2.33 15.10 -1.60
CA LYS A 31 1.55 14.80 -2.82
C LYS A 31 2.46 15.01 -4.03
N LYS A 32 2.93 13.90 -4.61
CA LYS A 32 3.94 13.88 -5.69
C LYS A 32 5.22 14.59 -5.23
N ASP A 33 5.44 15.83 -5.65
CA ASP A 33 6.65 16.63 -5.38
C ASP A 33 6.39 17.85 -4.47
N ARG A 34 5.15 17.96 -3.98
CA ARG A 34 4.70 19.05 -3.10
C ARG A 34 4.54 18.55 -1.68
N ILE A 35 4.95 19.40 -0.75
CA ILE A 35 4.88 19.16 0.69
C ILE A 35 3.86 20.13 1.26
N PHE A 36 2.84 19.56 1.90
CA PHE A 36 1.79 20.30 2.58
C PHE A 36 1.96 20.15 4.09
N LEU A 37 1.73 21.23 4.82
CA LEU A 37 1.63 21.25 6.28
C LEU A 37 0.31 21.92 6.62
N ASP A 38 -0.59 21.20 7.30
CA ASP A 38 -1.95 21.68 7.62
C ASP A 38 -2.68 22.24 6.37
N ASP A 39 -2.69 21.45 5.28
CA ASP A 39 -3.24 21.81 3.96
C ASP A 39 -2.59 23.03 3.25
N LYS A 40 -1.55 23.62 3.82
CA LYS A 40 -0.80 24.72 3.18
C LYS A 40 0.41 24.18 2.44
N ASP A 41 0.56 24.58 1.18
CA ASP A 41 1.75 24.27 0.39
C ASP A 41 2.96 25.00 1.00
N VAL A 42 3.88 24.24 1.56
CA VAL A 42 5.12 24.74 2.18
C VAL A 42 6.34 24.34 1.37
N THR A 43 6.16 23.81 0.15
CA THR A 43 7.23 23.25 -0.67
C THR A 43 8.39 24.22 -0.90
N ASP A 44 8.07 25.49 -1.18
CA ASP A 44 9.07 26.54 -1.48
C ASP A 44 9.58 27.25 -0.23
N VAL A 45 8.87 27.12 0.89
CA VAL A 45 9.22 27.75 2.17
C VAL A 45 10.13 26.85 3.00
N LEU A 46 10.13 25.55 2.71
CA LEU A 46 10.94 24.57 3.42
C LEU A 46 12.40 24.61 2.92
N PRO A 47 13.39 24.48 3.82
CA PRO A 47 14.78 24.31 3.40
C PRO A 47 14.93 23.11 2.46
N GLU A 48 15.81 23.21 1.45
CA GLU A 48 16.04 22.14 0.47
C GLU A 48 16.45 20.81 1.13
N ASP A 49 17.27 20.87 2.17
CA ASP A 49 17.67 19.71 2.97
C ASP A 49 16.44 19.03 3.60
N ASP A 50 15.53 19.84 4.14
CA ASP A 50 14.34 19.32 4.79
C ASP A 50 13.34 18.74 3.80
N ARG A 51 13.16 19.41 2.67
CA ARG A 51 12.35 18.93 1.56
C ARG A 51 12.86 17.58 1.06
N SER A 52 14.16 17.47 0.84
CA SER A 52 14.79 16.23 0.37
C SER A 52 14.61 15.08 1.34
N LEU A 53 14.70 15.33 2.64
CA LEU A 53 14.53 14.31 3.68
C LEU A 53 13.08 13.85 3.81
N ILE A 54 12.10 14.76 3.72
CA ILE A 54 10.67 14.41 3.74
C ILE A 54 10.30 13.57 2.52
N ILE A 55 10.77 13.95 1.33
CA ILE A 55 10.55 13.19 0.09
C ILE A 55 11.18 11.79 0.19
N LYS A 56 12.41 11.69 0.72
CA LYS A 56 13.06 10.39 0.95
C LYS A 56 12.28 9.52 1.93
N GLN A 57 11.77 10.09 3.03
CA GLN A 57 10.95 9.35 3.98
C GLN A 57 9.64 8.86 3.37
N ALA A 58 8.96 9.70 2.59
CA ALA A 58 7.76 9.31 1.83
C ALA A 58 8.06 8.13 0.89
N ALA A 59 9.18 8.18 0.15
CA ALA A 59 9.61 7.09 -0.72
C ALA A 59 9.88 5.79 0.04
N LEU A 60 10.53 5.85 1.20
CA LEU A 60 10.79 4.68 2.06
C LEU A 60 9.50 4.07 2.62
N ILE A 61 8.51 4.90 2.99
CA ILE A 61 7.19 4.43 3.44
C ILE A 61 6.50 3.70 2.30
N SER A 62 6.50 4.28 1.09
CA SER A 62 5.98 3.65 -0.12
C SER A 62 6.59 2.28 -0.37
N GLU A 63 7.92 2.18 -0.31
CA GLU A 63 8.65 0.94 -0.56
C GLU A 63 8.32 -0.13 0.48
N LYS A 64 8.29 0.24 1.77
CA LYS A 64 7.88 -0.66 2.85
C LYS A 64 6.44 -1.13 2.69
N GLU A 65 5.52 -0.28 2.26
CA GLU A 65 4.15 -0.68 1.97
C GLU A 65 4.08 -1.70 0.82
N VAL A 66 4.85 -1.49 -0.25
CA VAL A 66 4.88 -2.42 -1.39
C VAL A 66 5.44 -3.77 -0.96
N LEU A 67 6.56 -3.78 -0.24
CA LEU A 67 7.19 -5.01 0.27
C LEU A 67 6.27 -5.77 1.23
N THR A 68 5.59 -5.08 2.15
CA THR A 68 4.63 -5.72 3.06
C THR A 68 3.40 -6.27 2.35
N LYS A 69 2.88 -5.55 1.34
CA LYS A 69 1.78 -6.04 0.48
C LYS A 69 2.20 -7.28 -0.30
N GLN A 70 3.42 -7.31 -0.85
CA GLN A 70 3.97 -8.49 -1.55
C GLN A 70 4.16 -9.67 -0.59
N ALA A 71 4.74 -9.45 0.60
CA ALA A 71 4.90 -10.50 1.61
C ALA A 71 3.55 -11.08 2.06
N LYS A 72 2.51 -10.25 2.20
CA LYS A 72 1.14 -10.70 2.51
C LYS A 72 0.54 -11.54 1.37
N LYS A 73 0.76 -11.15 0.11
CA LYS A 73 0.31 -11.94 -1.06
C LYS A 73 0.99 -13.32 -1.09
N LEU A 74 2.32 -13.35 -0.94
CA LEU A 74 3.09 -14.59 -0.91
C LEU A 74 2.67 -15.53 0.23
N LYS A 75 2.43 -15.00 1.44
CA LYS A 75 1.91 -15.80 2.56
C LYS A 75 0.51 -16.37 2.30
N LYS A 76 -0.38 -15.60 1.65
CA LYS A 76 -1.71 -16.10 1.27
C LYS A 76 -1.62 -17.21 0.24
N GLU A 77 -0.69 -17.09 -0.70
CA GLU A 77 -0.48 -18.06 -1.76
C GLU A 77 0.10 -19.38 -1.21
N GLN A 78 1.14 -19.31 -0.38
CA GLN A 78 1.72 -20.47 0.31
C GLN A 78 0.68 -21.22 1.16
N LYS A 79 -0.18 -20.50 1.90
CA LYS A 79 -1.27 -21.13 2.66
C LYS A 79 -2.28 -21.87 1.77
N LYS A 80 -2.52 -21.39 0.54
CA LYS A 80 -3.41 -22.08 -0.42
C LYS A 80 -2.77 -23.35 -0.96
N THR A 81 -1.49 -23.29 -1.36
CA THR A 81 -0.74 -24.45 -1.85
C THR A 81 -0.58 -25.54 -0.78
N GLU A 82 -0.29 -25.15 0.46
CA GLU A 82 -0.13 -26.11 1.56
C GLU A 82 -1.44 -26.84 1.88
N LYS A 83 -2.57 -26.10 1.89
CA LYS A 83 -3.90 -26.70 2.04
C LYS A 83 -4.25 -27.64 0.89
N ALA A 84 -3.91 -27.29 -0.35
CA ALA A 84 -4.13 -28.14 -1.52
C ALA A 84 -3.30 -29.43 -1.45
N GLN A 85 -2.02 -29.33 -1.07
CA GLN A 85 -1.16 -30.51 -0.89
C GLN A 85 -1.64 -31.42 0.24
N LYS A 86 -2.09 -30.86 1.38
CA LYS A 86 -2.69 -31.65 2.47
C LYS A 86 -3.94 -32.41 2.00
N LYS A 87 -4.82 -31.78 1.22
CA LYS A 87 -6.00 -32.45 0.66
C LYS A 87 -5.61 -33.59 -0.30
N LEU A 88 -4.63 -33.36 -1.18
CA LEU A 88 -4.13 -34.39 -2.11
C LEU A 88 -3.49 -35.58 -1.38
N LYS A 89 -2.69 -35.34 -0.34
CA LYS A 89 -2.08 -36.41 0.47
C LYS A 89 -3.15 -37.23 1.20
N LYS A 90 -4.14 -36.59 1.83
CA LYS A 90 -5.26 -37.30 2.48
C LYS A 90 -6.03 -38.17 1.49
N ASN A 91 -6.32 -37.65 0.29
CA ASN A 91 -7.07 -38.38 -0.72
C ASN A 91 -6.28 -39.57 -1.29
N LYS A 92 -4.96 -39.43 -1.50
CA LYS A 92 -4.09 -40.55 -1.90
C LYS A 92 -3.99 -41.65 -0.84
N ILE A 93 -3.93 -41.29 0.45
CA ILE A 93 -3.89 -42.26 1.56
C ILE A 93 -5.23 -42.99 1.67
N ALA A 94 -6.36 -42.28 1.52
CA ALA A 94 -7.69 -42.89 1.52
C ALA A 94 -7.87 -43.88 0.35
N ARG A 95 -7.38 -43.53 -0.85
CA ARG A 95 -7.39 -44.43 -2.01
C ARG A 95 -6.44 -45.64 -1.90
N LYS A 96 -5.37 -45.55 -1.12
CA LYS A 96 -4.43 -46.68 -0.90
C LYS A 96 -4.88 -47.64 0.21
N ARG A 97 -5.91 -47.30 0.98
CA ARG A 97 -6.47 -48.13 2.08
C ARG A 97 -7.77 -48.84 1.69
N LEU A 98 -8.23 -48.67 0.46
CA LEU A 98 -9.29 -49.44 -0.22
C LEU A 98 -8.61 -50.47 -1.12
#